data_AF-A0A229GL35-F1
#
_entry.id   AF-A0A229GL35-F1
#
_cell.length_a   1.000
_cell.length_b   1.000
_cell.length_c   1.000
_cell.angle_alpha   90.00
_cell.angle_beta   90.00
_cell.angle_gamma   90.00
#
_symmetry.space_group_name_H-M   'P 1'
#
loop_
_entity.id
_entity.type
_entity.pdbx_description
1 polymer ?
#
loop_
_entity_poly.entity_id
_entity_poly.type
_entity_poly.pdbx_seq_one_letter_code
_entity_poly.pdbx_strand_id
1 'polypeptide(L)'
;MQLLHSEWTKFRTVLGWVTGVVVAALMVVLFALLAGVSSDQKGSPPVPIGPGGEPVTDSFYFVHQPLAGNGSMTVSVSALRSSIPKRPGELRPGIVPWAKAGLIIKESTRQGSPYAAIMVTGSHGVRMQDSYVNDTAGLPGPVSAGSVRWLRLDRSGEAVTGYASADGTHWTRVGTVHVRGLGPTAQGGPFVASPPSVDGMGTSGSVSTAVFGDLRIRGRWAAGGNWTGDQVGLESPSFSGYPKNTSGSFTGAASDGRFTVTGAGDIAPAVRDTLPTGGTLGEILTGTFAALIVVIVVGALFITTEYRKNLIHVTLAAGPRRSRVLVAKAMVLGSVTFVAGLAGAVVAVPVGERLARANGVYIFPVVSSTELRLELGTAALLATASILALSVGTIFRHSAGAVTTVIVSIVLPYILIAIPFIPASVSNWLARVTPGAAFAVQQTLVPYHQVASNYTPYYGYYPLAPWAGFAVLAGYAVASLAAAALLLRRRDA
;
A
#
# COMPACT_ATOMS: atom_id res chain seq x y z
N MET A 1 40.58 10.25 15.28
CA MET A 1 39.90 9.91 16.55
C MET A 1 39.76 11.11 17.49
N GLN A 2 40.82 11.89 17.77
CA GLN A 2 40.75 13.06 18.66
C GLN A 2 39.64 14.08 18.31
N LEU A 3 39.46 14.45 17.04
CA LEU A 3 38.40 15.37 16.60
C LEU A 3 36.97 14.84 16.83
N LEU A 4 36.76 13.53 16.65
CA LEU A 4 35.45 12.92 16.93
C LEU A 4 35.17 12.93 18.43
N HIS A 5 36.19 12.65 19.24
CA HIS A 5 36.08 12.67 20.69
C HIS A 5 35.78 14.08 21.22
N SER A 6 36.43 15.12 20.69
CA SER A 6 36.15 16.51 21.09
C SER A 6 34.73 16.94 20.75
N GLU A 7 34.27 16.63 19.53
CA GLU A 7 32.91 16.95 19.09
C GLU A 7 31.86 16.18 19.89
N TRP A 8 32.13 14.92 20.24
CA TRP A 8 31.30 14.12 21.12
C TRP A 8 31.16 14.74 22.52
N THR A 9 32.28 15.13 23.13
CA THR A 9 32.29 15.77 24.45
C THR A 9 31.52 17.09 24.43
N LYS A 10 31.71 17.90 23.38
CA LYS A 10 30.97 19.15 23.20
C LYS A 10 29.46 18.93 23.03
N PHE A 11 29.08 17.91 22.27
CA PHE A 11 27.67 17.57 22.11
C PHE A 11 27.02 17.25 23.46
N ARG A 12 27.69 16.44 24.28
CA ARG A 12 27.19 16.01 25.59
C ARG A 12 27.11 17.13 26.63
N THR A 13 27.97 18.15 26.55
CA THR A 13 27.99 19.24 27.53
C THR A 13 26.94 20.31 27.28
N VAL A 14 26.48 20.47 26.04
CA VAL A 14 25.44 21.45 25.71
C VAL A 14 24.06 20.81 25.89
N LEU A 15 23.45 21.06 27.05
CA LEU A 15 22.14 20.52 27.43
C LEU A 15 21.07 20.69 26.34
N GLY A 16 21.03 21.84 25.67
CA GLY A 16 20.03 22.13 24.62
C GLY A 16 20.08 21.19 23.41
N TRP A 17 21.24 20.64 23.06
CA TRP A 17 21.36 19.69 21.95
C TRP A 17 20.97 18.28 22.37
N VAL A 18 21.37 17.87 23.57
CA VAL A 18 20.97 16.59 24.16
C VAL A 18 19.46 16.54 24.36
N THR A 19 18.88 17.57 24.96
CA THR A 19 17.42 17.67 25.18
C THR A 19 16.67 17.67 23.85
N GLY A 20 17.16 18.41 22.85
CA GLY A 20 16.55 18.42 21.52
C GLY A 20 16.50 17.02 20.88
N VAL A 21 17.58 16.24 20.93
CA VAL A 21 17.57 14.89 20.35
C VAL A 21 16.70 13.92 21.17
N VAL A 22 16.69 14.03 22.50
CA VAL A 22 15.77 13.24 23.34
C VAL A 22 14.32 13.58 23.03
N VAL A 23 13.98 14.86 22.90
CA VAL A 23 12.64 15.33 22.49
C VAL A 23 12.27 14.76 21.13
N ALA A 24 13.19 14.72 20.16
CA ALA A 24 12.91 14.12 18.86
C ALA A 24 12.53 12.64 18.98
N ALA A 25 13.27 11.83 19.77
CA ALA A 25 12.91 10.43 20.02
C ALA A 25 11.55 10.30 20.71
N LEU A 26 11.28 11.14 21.71
CA LEU A 26 10.01 11.16 22.43
C LEU A 26 8.84 11.58 21.53
N MET A 27 9.05 12.45 20.54
CA MET A 27 8.00 12.82 19.58
C MET A 27 7.56 11.64 18.71
N VAL A 28 8.49 10.75 18.32
CA VAL A 28 8.13 9.53 17.59
C VAL A 28 7.22 8.64 18.46
N VAL A 29 7.56 8.46 19.74
CA VAL A 29 6.78 7.64 20.68
C VAL A 29 5.44 8.28 21.05
N LEU A 30 5.43 9.59 21.31
CA LEU A 30 4.23 10.33 21.73
C LEU A 30 3.14 10.24 20.66
N PHE A 31 3.48 10.45 19.39
CA PHE A 31 2.49 10.39 18.32
C PHE A 31 2.02 8.95 18.04
N ALA A 32 2.87 7.94 18.22
CA ALA A 32 2.44 6.54 18.18
C ALA A 32 1.41 6.23 19.27
N LEU A 33 1.62 6.73 20.48
CA LEU A 33 0.65 6.63 21.58
C LEU A 33 -0.64 7.38 21.25
N LEU A 34 -0.55 8.63 20.77
CA LEU A 34 -1.72 9.42 20.41
C LEU A 34 -2.54 8.75 19.32
N ALA A 35 -1.89 8.25 18.25
CA ALA A 35 -2.55 7.53 17.16
C ALA A 35 -3.29 6.29 17.66
N GLY A 36 -2.67 5.54 18.58
CA GLY A 36 -3.32 4.39 19.21
C GLY A 36 -4.52 4.80 20.08
N VAL A 37 -4.38 5.80 20.96
CA VAL A 37 -5.46 6.25 21.86
C VAL A 37 -6.62 6.88 21.10
N SER A 38 -6.35 7.66 20.05
CA SER A 38 -7.38 8.38 19.30
C SER A 38 -8.18 7.49 18.35
N SER A 39 -7.75 6.26 18.14
CA SER A 39 -8.44 5.31 17.27
C SER A 39 -9.49 4.54 18.05
N ASP A 40 -10.70 4.40 17.50
CA ASP A 40 -11.71 3.46 17.99
C ASP A 40 -12.44 2.82 16.80
N GLN A 41 -12.27 1.52 16.64
CA GLN A 41 -12.91 0.71 15.60
C GLN A 41 -13.55 -0.56 16.16
N LYS A 42 -13.80 -0.65 17.48
CA LYS A 42 -14.33 -1.87 18.12
C LYS A 42 -15.70 -2.31 17.59
N GLY A 43 -16.48 -1.37 17.01
CA GLY A 43 -17.77 -1.65 16.38
C GLY A 43 -17.72 -1.85 14.85
N SER A 44 -16.54 -1.82 14.24
CA SER A 44 -16.41 -2.01 12.78
C SER A 44 -16.57 -3.48 12.39
N PRO A 45 -17.12 -3.79 11.20
CA PRO A 45 -17.17 -5.16 10.70
C PRO A 45 -15.77 -5.79 10.66
N PRO A 46 -15.65 -7.11 10.94
CA PRO A 46 -14.36 -7.79 10.90
C PRO A 46 -13.78 -7.76 9.48
N VAL A 47 -12.47 -7.55 9.39
CA VAL A 47 -11.74 -7.57 8.12
C VAL A 47 -11.72 -8.99 7.57
N PRO A 48 -12.16 -9.24 6.33
CA PRO A 48 -12.01 -10.54 5.69
C PRO A 48 -10.54 -10.89 5.52
N ILE A 49 -10.15 -12.09 5.96
CA ILE A 49 -8.79 -12.60 5.87
C ILE A 49 -8.77 -13.79 4.92
N GLY A 50 -7.88 -13.72 3.93
CA GLY A 50 -7.64 -14.77 2.96
C GLY A 50 -6.87 -15.97 3.55
N PRO A 51 -6.71 -17.06 2.78
CA PRO A 51 -6.03 -18.27 3.23
C PRO A 51 -4.56 -18.07 3.61
N GLY A 52 -3.89 -17.04 3.06
CA GLY A 52 -2.50 -16.71 3.40
C GLY A 52 -2.36 -15.77 4.61
N GLY A 53 -3.46 -15.35 5.23
CA GLY A 53 -3.46 -14.42 6.37
C GLY A 53 -3.48 -12.93 5.99
N GLU A 54 -3.45 -12.62 4.70
CA GLU A 54 -3.60 -11.27 4.17
C GLU A 54 -5.07 -10.77 4.23
N PRO A 55 -5.29 -9.45 4.37
CA PRO A 55 -6.62 -8.89 4.23
C PRO A 55 -7.06 -8.93 2.77
N VAL A 56 -8.33 -9.24 2.53
CA VAL A 56 -8.88 -9.42 1.19
C VAL A 56 -10.17 -8.63 0.99
N THR A 57 -10.42 -8.26 -0.26
CA THR A 57 -11.76 -7.92 -0.72
C THR A 57 -12.38 -9.18 -1.29
N ASP A 58 -13.49 -9.61 -0.70
CA ASP A 58 -14.26 -10.76 -1.16
C ASP A 58 -15.73 -10.38 -1.19
N SER A 59 -16.10 -9.64 -2.24
CA SER A 59 -17.47 -9.16 -2.46
C SER A 59 -17.84 -9.37 -3.92
N PHE A 60 -18.85 -10.19 -4.18
CA PHE A 60 -19.26 -10.55 -5.52
C PHE A 60 -20.63 -11.23 -5.52
N TYR A 61 -21.24 -11.36 -6.70
CA TYR A 61 -22.44 -12.19 -6.85
C TYR A 61 -22.07 -13.60 -7.28
N PHE A 62 -22.51 -14.59 -6.52
CA PHE A 62 -22.19 -15.99 -6.75
C PHE A 62 -23.45 -16.78 -7.08
N VAL A 63 -23.48 -17.38 -8.27
CA VAL A 63 -24.51 -18.36 -8.65
C VAL A 63 -23.89 -19.73 -8.45
N HIS A 64 -24.32 -20.49 -7.44
CA HIS A 64 -23.59 -21.67 -7.02
C HIS A 64 -24.47 -22.86 -6.64
N GLN A 65 -23.83 -24.02 -6.63
CA GLN A 65 -24.32 -25.25 -6.02
C GLN A 65 -23.14 -26.06 -5.46
N PRO A 66 -23.39 -26.95 -4.49
CA PRO A 66 -22.38 -27.85 -3.96
C PRO A 66 -21.81 -28.82 -5.02
N LEU A 67 -20.48 -28.94 -5.04
CA LEU A 67 -19.68 -29.91 -5.78
C LEU A 67 -18.94 -30.83 -4.80
N ALA A 68 -19.34 -32.10 -4.74
CA ALA A 68 -18.68 -33.12 -3.94
C ALA A 68 -17.57 -33.83 -4.73
N GLY A 69 -16.35 -33.83 -4.19
CA GLY A 69 -15.20 -34.47 -4.82
C GLY A 69 -14.81 -33.83 -6.16
N ASN A 70 -14.48 -34.67 -7.14
CA ASN A 70 -13.99 -34.23 -8.45
C ASN A 70 -15.15 -33.82 -9.37
N GLY A 71 -14.89 -32.84 -10.23
CA GLY A 71 -15.87 -32.37 -11.21
C GLY A 71 -15.32 -31.30 -12.14
N SER A 72 -16.11 -30.94 -13.14
CA SER A 72 -15.77 -29.90 -14.11
C SER A 72 -16.97 -29.02 -14.39
N MET A 73 -16.72 -27.73 -14.66
CA MET A 73 -17.70 -26.80 -15.21
C MET A 73 -17.17 -26.18 -16.49
N THR A 74 -18.00 -26.08 -17.53
CA THR A 74 -17.71 -25.37 -18.77
C THR A 74 -18.81 -24.36 -19.03
N VAL A 75 -18.47 -23.14 -19.46
CA VAL A 75 -19.45 -22.10 -19.79
C VAL A 75 -18.95 -21.23 -20.96
N SER A 76 -19.88 -20.70 -21.76
CA SER A 76 -19.60 -19.62 -22.71
C SER A 76 -19.96 -18.27 -22.09
N VAL A 77 -19.12 -17.25 -22.29
CA VAL A 77 -19.38 -15.87 -21.87
C VAL A 77 -19.45 -15.03 -23.13
N SER A 78 -20.60 -14.40 -23.37
CA SER A 78 -20.88 -13.64 -24.59
C SER A 78 -20.97 -12.13 -24.36
N ALA A 79 -21.09 -11.69 -23.11
CA ALA A 79 -21.05 -10.28 -22.75
C ALA A 79 -20.55 -10.08 -21.31
N LEU A 80 -19.82 -8.98 -21.11
CA LEU A 80 -19.52 -8.38 -19.81
C LEU A 80 -19.64 -6.87 -19.99
N ARG A 81 -20.59 -6.25 -19.29
CA ARG A 81 -20.86 -4.81 -19.38
C ARG A 81 -20.81 -4.20 -18.00
N SER A 82 -20.13 -3.06 -17.86
CA SER A 82 -20.01 -2.36 -16.58
C SER A 82 -20.81 -1.06 -16.59
N SER A 83 -21.29 -0.70 -15.40
CA SER A 83 -22.06 0.48 -15.11
C SER A 83 -21.45 1.18 -13.89
N ILE A 84 -21.20 2.48 -14.01
CA ILE A 84 -20.55 3.29 -12.97
C ILE A 84 -21.55 4.35 -12.50
N PRO A 85 -21.75 4.56 -11.19
CA PRO A 85 -22.54 5.66 -10.67
C PRO A 85 -22.02 7.01 -11.16
N LYS A 86 -22.92 7.86 -11.63
CA LYS A 86 -22.64 9.27 -11.99
C LYS A 86 -23.18 10.22 -10.92
N ARG A 87 -24.32 9.87 -10.33
CA ARG A 87 -24.99 10.55 -9.21
C ARG A 87 -25.68 9.49 -8.34
N PRO A 88 -26.13 9.81 -7.10
CA PRO A 88 -26.92 8.87 -6.31
C PRO A 88 -28.12 8.34 -7.12
N GLY A 89 -28.15 7.02 -7.35
CA GLY A 89 -29.22 6.36 -8.13
C GLY A 89 -29.09 6.42 -9.66
N GLU A 90 -28.08 7.09 -10.23
CA GLU A 90 -27.88 7.20 -11.68
C GLU A 90 -26.64 6.41 -12.12
N LEU A 91 -26.82 5.36 -12.93
CA LEU A 91 -25.74 4.55 -13.50
C LEU A 91 -25.48 4.95 -14.97
N ARG A 92 -24.22 5.09 -15.37
CA ARG A 92 -23.80 5.26 -16.77
C ARG A 92 -23.02 4.05 -17.28
N PRO A 93 -23.10 3.71 -18.57
CA PRO A 93 -22.20 2.74 -19.17
C PRO A 93 -20.74 3.17 -18.99
N GLY A 94 -19.86 2.22 -18.69
CA GLY A 94 -18.44 2.43 -18.55
C GLY A 94 -17.64 1.15 -18.74
N ILE A 95 -16.32 1.27 -18.79
CA ILE A 95 -15.42 0.13 -18.77
C ILE A 95 -14.77 0.11 -17.39
N VAL A 96 -14.95 -1.00 -16.67
CA VAL A 96 -14.18 -1.30 -15.46
C VAL A 96 -13.14 -2.34 -15.88
N PRO A 97 -11.86 -1.97 -16.05
CA PRO A 97 -10.86 -2.84 -16.68
C PRO A 97 -10.70 -4.21 -16.01
N TRP A 98 -10.92 -4.26 -14.70
CA TRP A 98 -10.84 -5.46 -13.86
C TRP A 98 -12.23 -5.98 -13.43
N ALA A 99 -13.33 -5.60 -14.09
CA ALA A 99 -14.60 -6.34 -13.96
C ALA A 99 -14.35 -7.81 -14.28
N LYS A 100 -14.91 -8.73 -13.49
CA LYS A 100 -14.65 -10.18 -13.55
C LYS A 100 -15.96 -10.92 -13.78
N ALA A 101 -15.98 -11.81 -14.77
CA ALA A 101 -17.09 -12.74 -14.98
C ALA A 101 -16.56 -14.10 -15.43
N GLY A 102 -16.98 -15.17 -14.75
CA GLY A 102 -16.42 -16.49 -15.03
C GLY A 102 -16.93 -17.59 -14.14
N LEU A 103 -16.12 -18.63 -13.99
CA LEU A 103 -16.37 -19.79 -13.13
C LEU A 103 -15.46 -19.73 -11.92
N ILE A 104 -16.01 -20.06 -10.75
CA ILE A 104 -15.28 -20.15 -9.49
C ILE A 104 -15.60 -21.47 -8.79
N ILE A 105 -14.59 -22.09 -8.20
CA ILE A 105 -14.74 -23.12 -7.16
C ILE A 105 -14.16 -22.54 -5.87
N LYS A 106 -15.00 -22.49 -4.83
CA LYS A 106 -14.73 -21.83 -3.56
C LYS A 106 -15.19 -22.70 -2.41
N GLU A 107 -14.42 -22.77 -1.33
CA GLU A 107 -14.70 -23.62 -0.16
C GLU A 107 -16.12 -23.38 0.40
N SER A 108 -16.50 -22.11 0.58
CA SER A 108 -17.83 -21.70 1.05
C SER A 108 -18.18 -20.29 0.60
N THR A 109 -19.42 -19.85 0.84
CA THR A 109 -19.86 -18.46 0.60
C THR A 109 -19.35 -17.46 1.66
N ARG A 110 -18.57 -17.92 2.64
CA ARG A 110 -17.92 -17.05 3.63
C ARG A 110 -16.81 -16.23 2.97
N GLN A 111 -16.74 -14.94 3.32
CA GLN A 111 -15.66 -14.07 2.87
C GLN A 111 -14.29 -14.58 3.30
N GLY A 112 -13.30 -14.49 2.41
CA GLY A 112 -11.92 -14.92 2.64
C GLY A 112 -11.70 -16.43 2.48
N SER A 113 -12.73 -17.22 2.19
CA SER A 113 -12.59 -18.66 2.00
C SER A 113 -11.74 -19.00 0.76
N PRO A 114 -10.93 -20.08 0.80
CA PRO A 114 -10.09 -20.49 -0.33
C PRO A 114 -10.89 -20.68 -1.63
N TYR A 115 -10.33 -20.22 -2.75
CA TYR A 115 -10.95 -20.36 -4.06
C TYR A 115 -9.93 -20.48 -5.19
N ALA A 116 -10.41 -20.97 -6.33
CA ALA A 116 -9.80 -20.78 -7.63
C ALA A 116 -10.87 -20.39 -8.65
N ALA A 117 -10.59 -19.39 -9.47
CA ALA A 117 -11.49 -18.86 -10.48
C ALA A 117 -10.79 -18.72 -11.83
N ILE A 118 -11.55 -18.91 -12.90
CA ILE A 118 -11.18 -18.52 -14.25
C ILE A 118 -12.24 -17.57 -14.78
N MET A 119 -11.83 -16.43 -15.30
CA MET A 119 -12.76 -15.36 -15.70
C MET A 119 -12.28 -14.63 -16.94
N VAL A 120 -13.23 -14.06 -17.68
CA VAL A 120 -12.95 -12.92 -18.55
C VAL A 120 -12.91 -11.66 -17.70
N THR A 121 -12.14 -10.68 -18.17
CA THR A 121 -12.06 -9.36 -17.56
C THR A 121 -12.51 -8.25 -18.51
N GLY A 122 -12.86 -7.08 -17.96
CA GLY A 122 -13.29 -5.93 -18.76
C GLY A 122 -12.28 -5.48 -19.80
N SER A 123 -10.97 -5.59 -19.54
CA SER A 123 -9.92 -5.18 -20.49
C SER A 123 -8.61 -5.99 -20.42
N HIS A 124 -8.49 -6.99 -19.56
CA HIS A 124 -7.25 -7.76 -19.34
C HIS A 124 -7.34 -9.21 -19.86
N GLY A 125 -8.31 -9.50 -20.76
CA GLY A 125 -8.52 -10.82 -21.33
C GLY A 125 -9.01 -11.85 -20.31
N VAL A 126 -8.71 -13.12 -20.57
CA VAL A 126 -8.95 -14.21 -19.62
C VAL A 126 -7.88 -14.23 -18.55
N ARG A 127 -8.28 -14.40 -17.30
CA ARG A 127 -7.40 -14.56 -16.13
C ARG A 127 -7.81 -15.79 -15.33
N MET A 128 -6.83 -16.39 -14.65
CA MET A 128 -7.06 -17.38 -13.60
C MET A 128 -6.50 -16.84 -12.29
N GLN A 129 -7.34 -16.75 -11.26
CA GLN A 129 -6.99 -16.19 -9.96
C GLN A 129 -7.28 -17.17 -8.83
N ASP A 130 -6.43 -17.17 -7.82
CA ASP A 130 -6.58 -17.97 -6.62
C ASP A 130 -5.96 -17.25 -5.42
N SER A 131 -6.36 -17.65 -4.22
CA SER A 131 -5.81 -17.13 -2.96
C SER A 131 -5.83 -15.59 -2.87
N TYR A 132 -6.69 -14.92 -3.65
CA TYR A 132 -6.79 -13.47 -3.83
C TYR A 132 -5.55 -12.79 -4.46
N VAL A 133 -4.34 -13.20 -4.12
CA VAL A 133 -3.07 -12.56 -4.53
C VAL A 133 -2.51 -13.07 -5.85
N ASN A 134 -2.86 -14.29 -6.27
CA ASN A 134 -2.28 -14.93 -7.45
C ASN A 134 -3.14 -14.68 -8.69
N ASP A 135 -2.47 -14.42 -9.82
CA ASP A 135 -3.15 -14.12 -11.08
C ASP A 135 -2.31 -14.58 -12.28
N THR A 136 -2.90 -15.42 -13.12
CA THR A 136 -2.26 -16.00 -14.32
C THR A 136 -2.99 -15.55 -15.58
N ALA A 137 -2.23 -15.06 -16.56
CA ALA A 137 -2.75 -14.59 -17.84
C ALA A 137 -3.18 -15.77 -18.74
N GLY A 138 -4.36 -15.68 -19.33
CA GLY A 138 -4.87 -16.58 -20.36
C GLY A 138 -4.97 -15.92 -21.74
N LEU A 139 -6.00 -16.29 -22.51
CA LEU A 139 -6.25 -15.71 -23.83
C LEU A 139 -6.52 -14.19 -23.76
N PRO A 140 -5.89 -13.38 -24.62
CA PRO A 140 -6.14 -11.94 -24.66
C PRO A 140 -7.45 -11.58 -25.38
N GLY A 141 -7.76 -10.29 -25.36
CA GLY A 141 -8.86 -9.69 -26.10
C GLY A 141 -10.20 -9.63 -25.34
N PRO A 142 -11.10 -8.71 -25.74
CA PRO A 142 -12.35 -8.49 -25.05
C PRO A 142 -13.37 -9.60 -25.32
N VAL A 143 -14.35 -9.70 -24.43
CA VAL A 143 -15.55 -10.52 -24.63
C VAL A 143 -16.65 -9.68 -25.27
N SER A 144 -17.30 -10.23 -26.30
CA SER A 144 -18.46 -9.61 -26.95
C SER A 144 -19.30 -10.68 -27.66
N ALA A 145 -20.47 -10.30 -28.17
CA ALA A 145 -21.31 -11.23 -28.93
C ALA A 145 -20.59 -11.80 -30.17
N GLY A 146 -19.66 -11.06 -30.76
CA GLY A 146 -18.82 -11.52 -31.87
C GLY A 146 -17.48 -12.15 -31.45
N SER A 147 -17.16 -12.13 -30.16
CA SER A 147 -15.92 -12.69 -29.59
C SER A 147 -16.26 -13.37 -28.27
N VAL A 148 -17.04 -14.45 -28.37
CA VAL A 148 -17.42 -15.30 -27.23
C VAL A 148 -16.17 -15.94 -26.64
N ARG A 149 -16.13 -16.08 -25.32
CA ARG A 149 -15.04 -16.77 -24.61
C ARG A 149 -15.60 -17.97 -23.86
N TRP A 150 -15.01 -19.13 -24.10
CA TRP A 150 -15.34 -20.37 -23.40
C TRP A 150 -14.36 -20.59 -22.26
N LEU A 151 -14.89 -20.89 -21.09
CA LEU A 151 -14.13 -21.11 -19.87
C LEU A 151 -14.45 -22.48 -19.32
N ARG A 152 -13.43 -23.21 -18.83
CA ARG A 152 -13.59 -24.47 -18.12
C ARG A 152 -12.76 -24.49 -16.86
N LEU A 153 -13.32 -25.02 -15.79
CA LEU A 153 -12.64 -25.22 -14.52
C LEU A 153 -12.79 -26.69 -14.10
N ASP A 154 -11.67 -27.39 -13.95
CA ASP A 154 -11.61 -28.81 -13.62
C ASP A 154 -11.02 -28.99 -12.22
N ARG A 155 -11.74 -29.69 -11.34
CA ARG A 155 -11.32 -30.01 -9.97
C ARG A 155 -10.96 -31.48 -9.85
N SER A 156 -9.77 -31.75 -9.31
CA SER A 156 -9.27 -33.06 -8.91
C SER A 156 -8.64 -32.98 -7.52
N GLY A 157 -9.40 -33.35 -6.48
CA GLY A 157 -9.01 -33.15 -5.09
C GLY A 157 -8.90 -31.66 -4.74
N GLU A 158 -7.71 -31.23 -4.32
CA GLU A 158 -7.36 -29.81 -4.09
C GLU A 158 -6.81 -29.13 -5.35
N ALA A 159 -6.46 -29.88 -6.40
CA ALA A 159 -5.97 -29.30 -7.65
C ALA A 159 -7.14 -28.78 -8.49
N VAL A 160 -7.06 -27.51 -8.88
CA VAL A 160 -8.03 -26.86 -9.76
C VAL A 160 -7.30 -26.36 -11.00
N THR A 161 -7.75 -26.76 -12.18
CA THR A 161 -7.14 -26.38 -13.46
C THR A 161 -8.13 -25.56 -14.29
N GLY A 162 -7.69 -24.38 -14.73
CA GLY A 162 -8.46 -23.50 -15.60
C GLY A 162 -8.04 -23.67 -17.07
N TYR A 163 -9.04 -23.71 -17.96
CA TYR A 163 -8.85 -23.73 -19.41
C TYR A 163 -9.72 -22.66 -20.07
N ALA A 164 -9.23 -22.10 -21.17
CA ALA A 164 -10.01 -21.18 -21.97
C ALA A 164 -9.90 -21.51 -23.46
N SER A 165 -10.93 -21.09 -24.19
CA SER A 165 -11.10 -21.37 -25.62
C SER A 165 -11.84 -20.22 -26.30
N ALA A 166 -11.50 -19.95 -27.56
CA ALA A 166 -12.18 -18.96 -28.38
C ALA A 166 -13.37 -19.55 -29.17
N ASP A 167 -13.41 -20.87 -29.35
CA ASP A 167 -14.38 -21.58 -30.20
C ASP A 167 -15.16 -22.68 -29.45
N GLY A 168 -14.78 -22.99 -28.21
CA GLY A 168 -15.40 -24.03 -27.39
C GLY A 168 -14.89 -25.44 -27.67
N THR A 169 -14.00 -25.62 -28.65
CA THR A 169 -13.48 -26.93 -29.08
C THR A 169 -11.98 -27.05 -28.85
N HIS A 170 -11.19 -26.01 -29.09
CA HIS A 170 -9.75 -25.98 -28.83
C HIS A 170 -9.46 -25.32 -27.49
N TRP A 171 -8.99 -26.12 -26.53
CA TRP A 171 -8.80 -25.69 -25.15
C TRP A 171 -7.32 -25.45 -24.83
N THR A 172 -7.01 -24.24 -24.36
CA THR A 172 -5.69 -23.88 -23.83
C THR A 172 -5.75 -23.89 -22.32
N ARG A 173 -4.83 -24.61 -21.67
CA ARG A 173 -4.66 -24.55 -20.21
C ARG A 173 -4.11 -23.18 -19.82
N VAL A 174 -4.81 -22.48 -18.94
CA VAL A 174 -4.37 -21.19 -18.37
C VAL A 174 -3.47 -21.44 -17.17
N GLY A 175 -3.85 -22.35 -16.27
CA GLY A 175 -3.06 -22.68 -15.09
C GLY A 175 -3.65 -23.83 -14.28
N THR A 176 -2.86 -24.36 -13.35
CA THR A 176 -3.27 -25.33 -12.33
C THR A 176 -2.81 -24.82 -10.97
N VAL A 177 -3.71 -24.78 -10.00
CA VAL A 177 -3.46 -24.28 -8.65
C VAL A 177 -3.89 -25.32 -7.63
N HIS A 178 -3.21 -25.37 -6.48
CA HIS A 178 -3.58 -26.24 -5.37
C HIS A 178 -4.26 -25.40 -4.28
N VAL A 179 -5.59 -25.53 -4.17
CA VAL A 179 -6.39 -24.75 -3.24
C VAL A 179 -6.46 -25.50 -1.92
N ARG A 180 -5.51 -25.23 -1.03
CA ARG A 180 -5.47 -25.82 0.31
C ARG A 180 -6.73 -25.46 1.08
N GLY A 181 -7.33 -26.45 1.74
CA GLY A 181 -8.51 -26.24 2.58
C GLY A 181 -9.83 -26.13 1.79
N LEU A 182 -9.85 -26.52 0.52
CA LEU A 182 -11.09 -26.55 -0.28
C LEU A 182 -12.14 -27.57 0.21
N GLY A 183 -11.73 -28.50 1.08
CA GLY A 183 -12.59 -29.50 1.71
C GLY A 183 -13.12 -30.57 0.74
N PRO A 184 -13.87 -31.59 1.20
CA PRO A 184 -14.42 -32.65 0.33
C PRO A 184 -15.61 -32.17 -0.53
N THR A 185 -16.29 -31.11 -0.10
CA THR A 185 -17.40 -30.47 -0.82
C THR A 185 -17.14 -28.98 -0.87
N ALA A 186 -17.15 -28.40 -2.08
CA ALA A 186 -16.97 -26.96 -2.30
C ALA A 186 -18.21 -26.39 -3.00
N GLN A 187 -18.33 -25.07 -3.04
CA GLN A 187 -19.30 -24.38 -3.89
C GLN A 187 -18.68 -24.11 -5.26
N GLY A 188 -19.42 -24.41 -6.34
CA GLY A 188 -18.96 -24.15 -7.70
C GLY A 188 -20.04 -23.46 -8.52
N GLY A 189 -19.64 -22.53 -9.39
CA GLY A 189 -20.57 -21.93 -10.35
C GLY A 189 -20.11 -20.64 -11.03
N PRO A 190 -21.01 -20.01 -11.81
CA PRO A 190 -20.80 -18.70 -12.38
C PRO A 190 -20.73 -17.60 -11.32
N PHE A 191 -19.91 -16.57 -11.55
CA PHE A 191 -19.85 -15.40 -10.68
C PHE A 191 -19.60 -14.12 -11.46
N VAL A 192 -19.96 -12.98 -10.85
CA VAL A 192 -19.64 -11.65 -11.36
C VAL A 192 -19.17 -10.75 -10.22
N ALA A 193 -18.03 -10.08 -10.44
CA ALA A 193 -17.51 -9.03 -9.57
C ALA A 193 -17.21 -7.78 -10.41
N SER A 194 -17.38 -6.60 -9.81
CA SER A 194 -17.15 -5.32 -10.47
C SER A 194 -16.40 -4.39 -9.51
N PRO A 195 -15.05 -4.41 -9.54
CA PRO A 195 -14.24 -3.59 -8.66
C PRO A 195 -14.56 -2.10 -8.84
N PRO A 196 -14.18 -1.26 -7.88
CA PRO A 196 -14.38 0.17 -8.04
C PRO A 196 -13.73 0.71 -9.31
N SER A 197 -14.41 1.65 -9.95
CA SER A 197 -13.83 2.49 -10.97
C SER A 197 -12.97 3.54 -10.28
N VAL A 198 -11.68 3.57 -10.64
CA VAL A 198 -10.74 4.57 -10.15
C VAL A 198 -10.43 5.52 -11.30
N ASP A 199 -10.63 6.81 -11.08
CA ASP A 199 -10.16 7.86 -11.96
C ASP A 199 -9.34 8.88 -11.17
N GLY A 200 -8.65 9.80 -11.87
CA GLY A 200 -7.79 10.79 -11.22
C GLY A 200 -8.52 11.79 -10.31
N MET A 201 -9.85 11.73 -10.21
CA MET A 201 -10.68 12.58 -9.36
C MET A 201 -11.28 11.82 -8.16
N GLY A 202 -11.28 10.49 -8.18
CA GLY A 202 -11.70 9.69 -7.03
C GLY A 202 -11.98 8.23 -7.37
N THR A 203 -12.52 7.54 -6.37
CA THR A 203 -12.92 6.13 -6.46
C THR A 203 -14.45 6.07 -6.40
N SER A 204 -15.07 5.32 -7.31
CA SER A 204 -16.51 5.09 -7.33
C SER A 204 -16.78 3.60 -7.39
N GLY A 205 -17.73 3.10 -6.61
CA GLY A 205 -18.19 1.70 -6.74
C GLY A 205 -18.74 1.44 -8.15
N SER A 206 -18.84 0.19 -8.56
CA SER A 206 -19.37 -0.15 -9.89
C SER A 206 -20.20 -1.42 -9.86
N VAL A 207 -20.98 -1.66 -10.91
CA VAL A 207 -21.76 -2.88 -11.10
C VAL A 207 -21.45 -3.42 -12.50
N SER A 208 -21.34 -4.74 -12.64
CA SER A 208 -21.19 -5.39 -13.93
C SER A 208 -22.24 -6.47 -14.13
N THR A 209 -22.67 -6.63 -15.37
CA THR A 209 -23.60 -7.68 -15.80
C THR A 209 -22.94 -8.53 -16.88
N ALA A 210 -22.97 -9.84 -16.70
CA ALA A 210 -22.44 -10.82 -17.65
C ALA A 210 -23.53 -11.77 -18.15
N VAL A 211 -23.37 -12.21 -19.40
CA VAL A 211 -24.25 -13.22 -20.02
C VAL A 211 -23.46 -14.49 -20.23
N PHE A 212 -23.90 -15.54 -19.54
CA PHE A 212 -23.38 -16.90 -19.59
C PHE A 212 -24.31 -17.79 -20.41
N GLY A 213 -23.74 -18.69 -21.18
CA GLY A 213 -24.46 -19.72 -21.94
C GLY A 213 -23.78 -21.08 -21.86
N ASP A 214 -24.48 -22.10 -22.34
CA ASP A 214 -23.94 -23.45 -22.52
C ASP A 214 -23.28 -24.03 -21.26
N LEU A 215 -23.83 -23.74 -20.08
CA LEU A 215 -23.29 -24.27 -18.82
C LEU A 215 -23.39 -25.79 -18.80
N ARG A 216 -22.23 -26.45 -18.77
CA ARG A 216 -22.09 -27.91 -18.72
C ARG A 216 -21.30 -28.31 -17.49
N ILE A 217 -21.88 -29.18 -16.69
CA ILE A 217 -21.28 -29.67 -15.45
C ILE A 217 -21.04 -31.19 -15.52
N ARG A 218 -19.95 -31.66 -14.90
CA ARG A 218 -19.67 -33.10 -14.69
C ARG A 218 -19.18 -33.32 -13.27
N GLY A 219 -19.41 -34.52 -12.72
CA GLY A 219 -19.07 -34.85 -11.33
C GLY A 219 -20.31 -34.93 -10.44
N ARG A 220 -20.10 -34.98 -9.12
CA ARG A 220 -21.19 -35.11 -8.14
C ARG A 220 -21.65 -33.74 -7.65
N TRP A 221 -22.57 -33.15 -8.40
CA TRP A 221 -23.26 -31.91 -8.05
C TRP A 221 -24.52 -32.20 -7.24
N ALA A 222 -25.01 -31.22 -6.47
CA ALA A 222 -26.21 -31.38 -5.67
C ALA A 222 -27.41 -31.84 -6.50
N ALA A 223 -28.18 -32.80 -5.96
CA ALA A 223 -29.34 -33.38 -6.63
C ALA A 223 -30.47 -32.33 -6.77
N GLY A 224 -31.04 -32.21 -7.97
CA GLY A 224 -32.16 -31.31 -8.27
C GLY A 224 -31.83 -30.11 -9.16
N GLY A 225 -30.55 -29.82 -9.45
CA GLY A 225 -30.13 -28.87 -10.48
C GLY A 225 -30.47 -27.39 -10.22
N ASN A 226 -31.03 -27.05 -9.05
CA ASN A 226 -31.36 -25.67 -8.70
C ASN A 226 -30.11 -24.92 -8.26
N TRP A 227 -29.88 -23.77 -8.89
CA TRP A 227 -28.79 -22.85 -8.56
C TRP A 227 -29.26 -21.84 -7.52
N THR A 228 -28.40 -21.55 -6.54
CA THR A 228 -28.61 -20.52 -5.54
C THR A 228 -27.80 -19.28 -5.90
N GLY A 229 -28.37 -18.08 -5.70
CA GLY A 229 -27.69 -16.82 -5.95
C GLY A 229 -27.45 -16.07 -4.64
N ASP A 230 -26.18 -15.89 -4.28
CA ASP A 230 -25.76 -15.23 -3.04
C ASP A 230 -24.93 -13.98 -3.33
N GLN A 231 -25.15 -12.93 -2.53
CA GLN A 231 -24.26 -11.77 -2.45
C GLN A 231 -23.20 -12.02 -1.37
N VAL A 232 -22.03 -12.50 -1.80
CA VAL A 232 -20.89 -12.63 -0.89
C VAL A 232 -20.39 -11.22 -0.56
N GLY A 233 -20.14 -10.94 0.72
CA GLY A 233 -19.55 -9.67 1.16
C GLY A 233 -20.40 -8.42 0.87
N LEU A 234 -21.70 -8.46 1.20
CA LEU A 234 -22.62 -7.34 0.99
C LEU A 234 -22.19 -6.07 1.74
N GLU A 235 -21.77 -6.22 3.00
CA GLU A 235 -21.32 -5.11 3.82
C GLU A 235 -19.83 -4.81 3.55
N SER A 236 -19.54 -3.61 3.08
CA SER A 236 -18.19 -3.08 3.01
C SER A 236 -18.16 -1.66 3.55
N PRO A 237 -17.15 -1.30 4.36
CA PRO A 237 -16.95 0.08 4.79
C PRO A 237 -16.46 1.01 3.67
N SER A 238 -16.30 0.51 2.44
CA SER A 238 -15.68 1.23 1.32
C SER A 238 -16.35 0.96 -0.03
N PHE A 239 -15.69 1.37 -1.11
CA PHE A 239 -16.09 1.09 -2.50
C PHE A 239 -15.89 -0.37 -2.92
N SER A 240 -15.43 -1.23 -2.02
CA SER A 240 -15.10 -2.62 -2.29
C SER A 240 -16.29 -3.58 -2.24
N GLY A 241 -17.47 -3.08 -1.85
CA GLY A 241 -18.74 -3.81 -1.86
C GLY A 241 -19.76 -3.26 -2.86
N TYR A 242 -21.04 -3.50 -2.57
CA TYR A 242 -22.14 -3.04 -3.42
C TYR A 242 -22.37 -1.53 -3.26
N PRO A 243 -22.42 -0.75 -4.37
CA PRO A 243 -22.87 0.64 -4.31
C PRO A 243 -24.24 0.78 -3.65
N LYS A 244 -24.48 1.92 -2.99
CA LYS A 244 -25.79 2.22 -2.38
C LYS A 244 -26.92 2.02 -3.40
N ASN A 245 -28.00 1.39 -2.95
CA ASN A 245 -29.20 1.08 -3.76
C ASN A 245 -28.94 0.15 -4.95
N THR A 246 -27.86 -0.62 -4.93
CA THR A 246 -27.63 -1.69 -5.90
C THR A 246 -27.60 -3.03 -5.20
N SER A 247 -28.07 -4.05 -5.89
CA SER A 247 -28.03 -5.45 -5.45
C SER A 247 -27.55 -6.32 -6.59
N GLY A 248 -27.01 -7.46 -6.24
CA GLY A 248 -26.70 -8.50 -7.21
C GLY A 248 -27.95 -9.29 -7.53
N SER A 249 -27.98 -9.88 -8.71
CA SER A 249 -29.10 -10.70 -9.16
C SER A 249 -28.65 -11.67 -10.24
N PHE A 250 -29.42 -12.74 -10.42
CA PHE A 250 -29.33 -13.53 -11.63
C PHE A 250 -30.71 -13.87 -12.18
N THR A 251 -30.77 -14.06 -13.50
CA THR A 251 -31.93 -14.61 -14.20
C THR A 251 -31.49 -15.75 -15.12
N GLY A 252 -32.43 -16.66 -15.41
CA GLY A 252 -32.17 -17.85 -16.22
C GLY A 252 -32.51 -19.15 -15.48
N ALA A 253 -32.62 -20.25 -16.22
CA ALA A 253 -32.93 -21.57 -15.69
C ALA A 253 -31.79 -22.56 -15.97
N ALA A 254 -31.57 -23.48 -15.03
CA ALA A 254 -30.58 -24.55 -15.16
C ALA A 254 -30.81 -25.41 -16.41
N SER A 255 -32.07 -25.59 -16.80
CA SER A 255 -32.49 -26.34 -18.00
C SER A 255 -31.93 -25.76 -19.29
N ASP A 256 -31.74 -24.45 -19.33
CA ASP A 256 -31.40 -23.71 -20.55
C ASP A 256 -29.89 -23.41 -20.62
N GLY A 257 -29.15 -23.74 -19.56
CA GLY A 257 -27.71 -23.50 -19.43
C GLY A 257 -27.31 -22.02 -19.56
N ARG A 258 -28.27 -21.10 -19.42
CA ARG A 258 -28.11 -19.66 -19.66
C ARG A 258 -28.38 -18.87 -18.39
N PHE A 259 -27.47 -17.95 -18.09
CA PHE A 259 -27.57 -17.07 -16.93
C PHE A 259 -27.22 -15.65 -17.33
N THR A 260 -28.02 -14.68 -16.89
CA THR A 260 -27.60 -13.28 -16.84
C THR A 260 -27.36 -12.93 -15.39
N VAL A 261 -26.12 -12.56 -15.06
CA VAL A 261 -25.70 -12.35 -13.67
C VAL A 261 -25.20 -10.93 -13.51
N THR A 262 -25.66 -10.24 -12.48
CA THR A 262 -25.26 -8.89 -12.10
C THR A 262 -24.58 -8.92 -10.74
N GLY A 263 -23.38 -8.33 -10.64
CA GLY A 263 -22.60 -8.29 -9.41
C GLY A 263 -21.78 -7.02 -9.25
N ALA A 264 -21.33 -6.77 -8.03
CA ALA A 264 -20.49 -5.64 -7.64
C ALA A 264 -19.35 -6.14 -6.74
N GLY A 265 -18.52 -5.23 -6.24
CA GLY A 265 -17.40 -5.57 -5.36
C GLY A 265 -16.22 -6.22 -6.11
N ASP A 266 -15.24 -6.74 -5.38
CA ASP A 266 -14.09 -7.42 -5.98
C ASP A 266 -13.75 -8.74 -5.28
N ILE A 267 -13.00 -9.60 -5.98
CA ILE A 267 -12.32 -10.77 -5.41
C ILE A 267 -10.82 -10.57 -5.63
N ALA A 268 -10.14 -9.95 -4.66
CA ALA A 268 -8.75 -9.54 -4.77
C ALA A 268 -8.12 -9.22 -3.39
N PRO A 269 -6.80 -8.96 -3.29
CA PRO A 269 -6.18 -8.52 -2.04
C PRO A 269 -6.74 -7.16 -1.64
N ALA A 270 -6.90 -6.92 -0.34
CA ALA A 270 -7.30 -5.61 0.12
C ALA A 270 -6.14 -4.62 -0.04
N VAL A 271 -6.46 -3.44 -0.56
CA VAL A 271 -5.59 -2.27 -0.64
C VAL A 271 -6.16 -1.15 0.23
N ARG A 272 -5.40 -0.06 0.40
CA ARG A 272 -5.81 1.08 1.22
C ARG A 272 -7.21 1.61 0.85
N ASP A 273 -7.53 1.73 -0.43
CA ASP A 273 -8.84 2.22 -0.90
C ASP A 273 -10.01 1.28 -0.53
N THR A 274 -9.76 -0.03 -0.51
CA THR A 274 -10.80 -1.04 -0.26
C THR A 274 -10.96 -1.36 1.23
N LEU A 275 -9.97 -1.00 2.05
CA LEU A 275 -9.98 -1.16 3.51
C LEU A 275 -9.50 0.13 4.21
N PRO A 276 -10.28 1.23 4.14
CA PRO A 276 -9.87 2.53 4.68
C PRO A 276 -9.74 2.54 6.22
N THR A 277 -10.43 1.61 6.89
CA THR A 277 -10.35 1.43 8.35
C THR A 277 -9.05 0.73 8.78
N GLY A 278 -8.41 -0.05 7.91
CA GLY A 278 -7.18 -0.78 8.26
C GLY A 278 -5.95 0.13 8.29
N GLY A 279 -5.26 0.22 9.43
CA GLY A 279 -4.06 1.03 9.60
C GLY A 279 -2.76 0.36 9.14
N THR A 280 -1.69 1.15 9.00
CA THR A 280 -0.35 0.66 8.66
C THR A 280 0.69 1.03 9.73
N LEU A 281 1.80 0.29 9.81
CA LEU A 281 2.90 0.65 10.71
C LEU A 281 3.53 2.01 10.36
N GLY A 282 3.48 2.43 9.10
CA GLY A 282 3.94 3.77 8.69
C GLY A 282 3.14 4.89 9.37
N GLU A 283 1.83 4.70 9.58
CA GLU A 283 0.96 5.71 10.22
C GLU A 283 1.23 5.85 11.72
N ILE A 284 1.61 4.76 12.39
CA ILE A 284 2.08 4.79 13.78
C ILE A 284 3.31 5.70 13.92
N LEU A 285 4.15 5.78 12.88
CA LEU A 285 5.36 6.60 12.83
C LEU A 285 5.11 8.04 12.36
N THR A 286 3.88 8.55 12.36
CA THR A 286 3.57 9.96 12.03
C THR A 286 4.38 10.96 12.87
N GLY A 287 4.76 10.58 14.10
CA GLY A 287 5.66 11.36 14.97
C GLY A 287 7.04 11.65 14.38
N THR A 288 7.46 10.91 13.36
CA THR A 288 8.68 11.18 12.58
C THR A 288 8.68 12.60 12.03
N PHE A 289 7.51 13.12 11.62
CA PHE A 289 7.39 14.48 11.09
C PHE A 289 7.69 15.55 12.15
N ALA A 290 7.19 15.37 13.37
CA ALA A 290 7.50 16.25 14.49
C ALA A 290 8.98 16.13 14.91
N ALA A 291 9.50 14.90 15.00
CA ALA A 291 10.90 14.62 15.28
C ALA A 291 11.83 15.25 14.24
N LEU A 292 11.45 15.22 12.96
CA LEU A 292 12.17 15.80 11.84
C LEU A 292 12.40 17.30 12.03
N ILE A 293 11.35 18.05 12.41
CA ILE A 293 11.47 19.49 12.67
C ILE A 293 12.48 19.76 13.79
N VAL A 294 12.39 18.99 14.89
CA VAL A 294 13.29 19.12 16.04
C VAL A 294 14.74 18.87 15.63
N VAL A 295 15.03 17.79 14.89
CA VAL A 295 16.42 17.46 14.50
C VAL A 295 16.98 18.42 13.45
N ILE A 296 16.13 19.00 12.59
CA ILE A 296 16.54 20.07 11.67
C ILE A 296 16.98 21.31 12.46
N VAL A 297 16.21 21.71 13.47
CA VAL A 297 16.55 22.84 14.34
C VAL A 297 17.86 22.57 15.08
N VAL A 298 18.01 21.39 15.71
CA VAL A 298 19.24 21.00 16.40
C VAL A 298 20.44 21.01 15.43
N GLY A 299 20.29 20.42 14.24
CA GLY A 299 21.37 20.33 13.25
C GLY A 299 21.83 21.69 12.73
N ALA A 300 20.91 22.61 12.46
CA ALA A 300 21.27 23.98 12.07
C ALA A 300 21.95 24.74 13.22
N LEU A 301 21.44 24.60 14.46
CA LEU A 301 22.02 25.25 15.63
C LEU A 301 23.40 24.71 16.02
N PHE A 302 23.68 23.43 15.74
CA PHE A 302 24.95 22.78 16.06
C PHE A 302 26.16 23.49 15.46
N ILE A 303 26.00 24.15 14.30
CA ILE A 303 27.04 24.99 13.69
C ILE A 303 26.78 26.50 13.86
N THR A 304 25.54 26.95 13.69
CA THR A 304 25.25 28.40 13.65
C THR A 304 25.43 29.09 15.01
N THR A 305 25.35 28.35 16.11
CA THR A 305 25.66 28.88 17.45
C THR A 305 27.15 29.18 17.63
N GLU A 306 28.05 28.48 16.95
CA GLU A 306 29.49 28.77 16.97
C GLU A 306 29.81 30.07 16.23
N TYR A 307 29.13 30.32 15.11
CA TYR A 307 29.22 31.60 14.39
C TYR A 307 28.68 32.74 15.24
N ARG A 308 27.51 32.56 15.87
CA ARG A 308 26.90 33.60 16.73
C ARG A 308 27.79 33.98 17.93
N LYS A 309 28.50 33.01 18.50
CA LYS A 309 29.37 33.21 19.67
C LYS A 309 30.84 33.46 19.32
N ASN A 310 31.19 33.64 18.03
CA ASN A 310 32.56 33.75 17.52
C ASN A 310 33.51 32.58 17.91
N LEU A 311 32.95 31.44 18.34
CA LEU A 311 33.72 30.26 18.73
C LEU A 311 34.30 29.53 17.52
N ILE A 312 33.76 29.76 16.32
CA ILE A 312 34.22 29.11 15.08
C ILE A 312 35.72 29.35 14.85
N HIS A 313 36.24 30.53 15.20
CA HIS A 313 37.67 30.85 15.06
C HIS A 313 38.54 29.98 15.98
N VAL A 314 38.07 29.70 17.19
CA VAL A 314 38.76 28.81 18.15
C VAL A 314 38.74 27.37 17.65
N THR A 315 37.59 26.90 17.14
CA THR A 315 37.46 25.54 16.58
C THR A 315 38.37 25.33 15.37
N LEU A 316 38.51 26.34 14.52
CA LEU A 316 39.35 26.29 13.31
C LEU A 316 40.84 26.53 13.60
N ALA A 317 41.17 27.31 14.63
CA ALA A 317 42.56 27.50 15.08
C ALA A 317 43.13 26.21 15.69
N ALA A 318 42.31 25.43 16.40
CA ALA A 318 42.70 24.15 16.99
C ALA A 318 42.86 23.00 15.98
N GLY A 319 42.36 23.16 14.74
CA GLY A 319 42.34 22.11 13.72
C GLY A 319 42.69 22.62 12.32
N PRO A 320 43.90 22.39 11.79
CA PRO A 320 44.37 23.00 10.53
C PRO A 320 43.61 22.56 9.27
N ARG A 321 42.74 21.54 9.35
CA ARG A 321 41.94 21.04 8.20
C ARG A 321 40.45 21.31 8.42
N ARG A 322 40.01 22.52 8.06
CA ARG A 322 38.63 23.04 8.26
C ARG A 322 37.52 22.07 7.82
N SER A 323 37.71 21.33 6.72
CA SER A 323 36.74 20.33 6.24
C SER A 323 36.62 19.07 7.12
N ARG A 324 37.68 18.68 7.84
CA ARG A 324 37.66 17.51 8.73
C ARG A 324 36.80 17.76 9.97
N VAL A 325 36.76 19.00 10.46
CA VAL A 325 35.91 19.38 11.59
C VAL A 325 34.43 19.27 11.21
N LEU A 326 34.05 19.77 10.03
CA LEU A 326 32.68 19.65 9.54
C LEU A 326 32.23 18.18 9.39
N VAL A 327 33.09 17.32 8.84
CA VAL A 327 32.80 15.89 8.72
C VAL A 327 32.67 15.23 10.10
N ALA A 328 33.54 15.57 11.05
CA ALA A 328 33.44 15.06 12.42
C ALA A 328 32.11 15.49 13.09
N LYS A 329 31.69 16.73 12.90
CA LYS A 329 30.38 17.24 13.37
C LYS A 329 29.22 16.47 12.74
N ALA A 330 29.25 16.27 11.43
CA ALA A 330 28.23 15.51 10.70
C ALA A 330 28.15 14.06 11.19
N MET A 331 29.29 13.40 11.42
CA MET A 331 29.34 12.03 11.95
C MET A 331 28.77 11.94 13.37
N VAL A 332 29.16 12.84 14.27
CA VAL A 332 28.64 12.87 15.65
C VAL A 332 27.14 13.13 15.66
N LEU A 333 26.69 14.20 15.00
CA LEU A 333 25.28 14.58 14.95
C LEU A 333 24.45 13.46 14.31
N GLY A 334 24.86 12.96 13.14
CA GLY A 334 24.18 11.88 12.44
C GLY A 334 24.07 10.62 13.29
N SER A 335 25.15 10.22 13.98
CA SER A 335 25.15 9.03 14.84
C SER A 335 24.20 9.19 16.03
N VAL A 336 24.22 10.34 16.71
CA VAL A 336 23.33 10.59 17.85
C VAL A 336 21.87 10.63 17.40
N THR A 337 21.58 11.34 16.31
CA THR A 337 20.22 11.39 15.75
C THR A 337 19.74 10.02 15.28
N PHE A 338 20.61 9.21 14.68
CA PHE A 338 20.30 7.85 14.26
C PHE A 338 19.93 6.98 15.46
N VAL A 339 20.77 6.94 16.49
CA VAL A 339 20.52 6.13 17.69
C VAL A 339 19.22 6.56 18.39
N ALA A 340 18.97 7.86 18.51
CA ALA A 340 17.76 8.38 19.13
C ALA A 340 16.50 8.08 18.29
N GLY A 341 16.58 8.26 16.96
CA GLY A 341 15.50 7.93 16.04
C GLY A 341 15.19 6.43 16.04
N LEU A 342 16.21 5.58 16.09
CA LEU A 342 16.07 4.13 16.17
C LEU A 342 15.40 3.72 17.50
N ALA A 343 15.88 4.25 18.62
CA ALA A 343 15.27 4.01 19.92
C ALA A 343 13.79 4.45 19.95
N GLY A 344 13.49 5.62 19.36
CA GLY A 344 12.11 6.09 19.20
C GLY A 344 11.24 5.16 18.37
N ALA A 345 11.74 4.70 17.21
CA ALA A 345 10.99 3.82 16.32
C ALA A 345 10.76 2.42 16.92
N VAL A 346 11.80 1.80 17.50
CA VAL A 346 11.74 0.47 18.16
C VAL A 346 10.74 0.46 19.31
N VAL A 347 10.54 1.58 20.00
CA VAL A 347 9.52 1.70 21.04
C VAL A 347 8.15 2.02 20.44
N ALA A 348 8.10 2.94 19.48
CA ALA A 348 6.85 3.43 18.89
C ALA A 348 6.06 2.35 18.14
N VAL A 349 6.73 1.54 17.33
CA VAL A 349 6.09 0.50 16.50
C VAL A 349 5.29 -0.51 17.34
N PRO A 350 5.89 -1.26 18.29
CA PRO A 350 5.17 -2.27 19.05
C PRO A 350 4.11 -1.66 19.99
N VAL A 351 4.40 -0.50 20.59
CA VAL A 351 3.46 0.16 21.52
C VAL A 351 2.25 0.70 20.76
N GLY A 352 2.47 1.41 19.64
CA GLY A 352 1.42 1.95 18.81
C GLY A 352 0.57 0.86 18.17
N GLU A 353 1.20 -0.21 17.67
CA GLU A 353 0.48 -1.34 17.08
C GLU A 353 -0.40 -2.05 18.12
N ARG A 354 0.15 -2.35 19.30
CA ARG A 354 -0.60 -3.00 20.37
C ARG A 354 -1.82 -2.18 20.78
N LEU A 355 -1.66 -0.86 20.89
CA LEU A 355 -2.74 0.04 21.29
C LEU A 355 -3.80 0.18 20.19
N ALA A 356 -3.38 0.34 18.93
CA ALA A 356 -4.29 0.37 17.79
C ALA A 356 -5.12 -0.93 17.70
N ARG A 357 -4.48 -2.10 17.82
CA ARG A 357 -5.16 -3.40 17.87
C ARG A 357 -6.09 -3.53 19.08
N ALA A 358 -5.70 -3.05 20.25
CA ALA A 358 -6.55 -3.03 21.44
C ALA A 358 -7.81 -2.16 21.26
N ASN A 359 -7.75 -1.19 20.35
CA ASN A 359 -8.87 -0.36 19.93
C ASN A 359 -9.61 -0.84 18.68
N GLY A 360 -9.37 -2.10 18.27
CA GLY A 360 -10.08 -2.72 17.15
C GLY A 360 -9.56 -2.33 15.76
N VAL A 361 -8.47 -1.55 15.67
CA VAL A 361 -7.86 -1.21 14.39
C VAL A 361 -7.16 -2.43 13.83
N TYR A 362 -7.54 -2.84 12.62
CA TYR A 362 -6.79 -3.84 11.88
C TYR A 362 -5.50 -3.21 11.35
N ILE A 363 -4.35 -3.75 11.75
CA ILE A 363 -3.05 -3.32 11.21
C ILE A 363 -2.61 -4.32 10.14
N PHE A 364 -2.38 -3.81 8.93
CA PHE A 364 -1.88 -4.59 7.80
C PHE A 364 -0.61 -5.35 8.21
N PRO A 365 -0.59 -6.69 8.06
CA PRO A 365 0.54 -7.49 8.48
C PRO A 365 1.76 -7.17 7.63
N VAL A 366 2.93 -7.14 8.28
CA VAL A 366 4.22 -7.01 7.61
C VAL A 366 5.15 -8.14 8.07
N VAL A 367 6.07 -8.52 7.20
CA VAL A 367 7.17 -9.41 7.57
C VAL A 367 8.19 -8.66 8.42
N SER A 368 8.90 -9.38 9.30
CA SER A 368 9.88 -8.78 10.22
C SER A 368 11.00 -8.01 9.52
N SER A 369 11.37 -8.39 8.29
CA SER A 369 12.35 -7.63 7.49
C SER A 369 11.84 -6.25 7.05
N THR A 370 10.54 -6.11 6.84
CA THR A 370 9.88 -4.84 6.54
C THR A 370 9.83 -3.97 7.80
N GLU A 371 9.50 -4.55 8.96
CA GLU A 371 9.53 -3.86 10.26
C GLU A 371 10.92 -3.28 10.56
N LEU A 372 11.97 -4.11 10.46
CA LEU A 372 13.35 -3.68 10.64
C LEU A 372 13.74 -2.54 9.67
N ARG A 373 13.27 -2.62 8.41
CA ARG A 373 13.48 -1.55 7.43
C ARG A 373 12.80 -0.24 7.86
N LEU A 374 11.57 -0.29 8.38
CA LEU A 374 10.87 0.92 8.85
C LEU A 374 11.66 1.60 9.97
N GLU A 375 12.13 0.83 10.95
CA GLU A 375 12.87 1.34 12.10
C GLU A 375 14.23 1.94 11.71
N LEU A 376 15.05 1.16 11.00
CA LEU A 376 16.36 1.60 10.52
C LEU A 376 16.25 2.76 9.52
N GLY A 377 15.26 2.71 8.63
CA GLY A 377 15.00 3.72 7.63
C GLY A 377 14.54 5.05 8.24
N THR A 378 13.67 5.00 9.26
CA THR A 378 13.22 6.19 10.00
C THR A 378 14.38 6.85 10.74
N ALA A 379 15.22 6.05 11.40
CA ALA A 379 16.44 6.51 12.05
C ALA A 379 17.41 7.16 11.04
N ALA A 380 17.63 6.52 9.89
CA ALA A 380 18.49 7.03 8.82
C ALA A 380 17.96 8.33 8.20
N LEU A 381 16.64 8.44 8.01
CA LEU A 381 15.97 9.64 7.51
C LEU A 381 16.24 10.83 8.44
N LEU A 382 15.98 10.67 9.75
CA LEU A 382 16.20 11.73 10.74
C LEU A 382 17.67 12.15 10.82
N ALA A 383 18.59 11.18 10.83
CA ALA A 383 20.03 11.45 10.84
C ALA A 383 20.53 12.18 9.60
N THR A 384 20.02 11.81 8.42
CA THR A 384 20.42 12.44 7.17
C THR A 384 19.85 13.85 7.04
N ALA A 385 18.62 14.07 7.53
CA ALA A 385 18.02 15.39 7.59
C ALA A 385 18.77 16.34 8.56
N SER A 386 19.27 15.84 9.70
CA SER A 386 20.07 16.65 10.62
C SER A 386 21.42 17.03 10.01
N ILE A 387 22.05 16.14 9.23
CA ILE A 387 23.28 16.43 8.45
C ILE A 387 23.00 17.46 7.34
N LEU A 388 21.87 17.36 6.64
CA LEU A 388 21.46 18.35 5.64
C LEU A 388 21.28 19.72 6.30
N ALA A 389 20.62 19.79 7.47
CA ALA A 389 20.44 21.02 8.22
C ALA A 389 21.77 21.63 8.70
N LEU A 390 22.69 20.80 9.18
CA LEU A 390 24.06 21.20 9.52
C LEU A 390 24.79 21.80 8.32
N SER A 391 24.66 21.16 7.16
CA SER A 391 25.33 21.57 5.92
C SER A 391 24.79 22.92 5.43
N VAL A 392 23.47 23.08 5.36
CA VAL A 392 22.85 24.37 4.98
C VAL A 392 23.16 25.46 6.02
N GLY A 393 23.15 25.13 7.32
CA GLY A 393 23.56 26.04 8.40
C GLY A 393 24.99 26.54 8.23
N THR A 394 25.88 25.69 7.73
CA THR A 394 27.27 26.03 7.43
C THR A 394 27.39 26.97 6.22
N ILE A 395 26.56 26.75 5.18
CA ILE A 395 26.55 27.58 3.96
C ILE A 395 26.02 28.99 4.26
N PHE A 396 24.92 29.08 5.02
CA PHE A 396 24.23 30.34 5.28
C PHE A 396 24.80 31.11 6.46
N ARG A 397 25.46 30.43 7.41
CA ARG A 397 25.94 31.01 8.68
C ARG A 397 24.83 31.69 9.52
N HIS A 398 23.56 31.44 9.19
CA HIS A 398 22.38 32.00 9.86
C HIS A 398 21.34 30.92 10.15
N SER A 399 20.92 30.79 11.41
CA SER A 399 20.05 29.71 11.86
C SER A 399 18.66 29.76 11.24
N ALA A 400 18.03 30.95 11.20
CA ALA A 400 16.66 31.05 10.70
C ALA A 400 16.56 30.70 9.21
N GLY A 401 17.53 31.15 8.41
CA GLY A 401 17.54 30.84 6.97
C GLY A 401 17.75 29.35 6.73
N ALA A 402 18.67 28.72 7.48
CA ALA A 402 18.99 27.32 7.30
C ALA A 402 17.83 26.40 7.70
N VAL A 403 17.21 26.67 8.85
CA VAL A 403 16.04 25.92 9.33
C VAL A 403 14.90 26.05 8.32
N THR A 404 14.54 27.27 7.91
CA THR A 404 13.45 27.50 6.95
C THR A 404 13.70 26.78 5.63
N THR A 405 14.89 26.90 5.05
CA THR A 405 15.20 26.24 3.77
C THR A 405 15.10 24.73 3.86
N VAL A 406 15.62 24.12 4.92
CA VAL A 406 15.61 22.65 5.07
C VAL A 406 14.19 22.15 5.33
N ILE A 407 13.45 22.83 6.21
CA ILE A 407 12.02 22.53 6.44
C ILE A 407 11.25 22.64 5.13
N VAL A 408 11.32 23.76 4.42
CA VAL A 408 10.61 23.93 3.14
C VAL A 408 11.04 22.87 2.11
N SER A 409 12.31 22.46 2.08
CA SER A 409 12.78 21.45 1.12
C SER A 409 12.27 20.01 1.39
N ILE A 410 11.95 19.67 2.64
CA ILE A 410 11.50 18.30 3.01
C ILE A 410 10.00 18.31 3.34
N VAL A 411 9.59 19.18 4.24
CA VAL A 411 8.25 19.22 4.84
C VAL A 411 7.20 19.70 3.86
N LEU A 412 7.46 20.76 3.08
CA LEU A 412 6.47 21.25 2.13
C LEU A 412 6.13 20.20 1.06
N PRO A 413 7.10 19.54 0.38
CA PRO A 413 6.80 18.43 -0.51
C PRO A 413 6.04 17.30 0.17
N TYR A 414 6.40 16.92 1.40
CA TYR A 414 5.69 15.89 2.16
C TYR A 414 4.21 16.26 2.38
N ILE A 415 3.93 17.49 2.82
CA ILE A 415 2.55 17.98 3.01
C ILE A 415 1.80 17.94 1.69
N LEU A 416 2.41 18.38 0.58
CA LEU A 416 1.77 18.37 -0.73
C LEU A 416 1.41 16.95 -1.19
N ILE A 417 2.32 15.98 -1.07
CA ILE A 417 2.04 14.60 -1.48
C ILE A 417 1.06 13.87 -0.54
N ALA A 418 0.89 14.36 0.69
CA ALA A 418 -0.07 13.86 1.68
C ALA A 418 -1.47 14.49 1.54
N ILE A 419 -1.75 15.23 0.46
CA ILE A 419 -3.08 15.78 0.18
C ILE A 419 -3.79 14.91 -0.88
N PRO A 420 -5.03 14.44 -0.64
CA PRO A 420 -5.75 13.55 -1.56
C PRO A 420 -6.13 14.20 -2.89
N PHE A 421 -6.22 15.54 -2.94
CA PHE A 421 -6.67 16.29 -4.13
C PHE A 421 -5.54 16.64 -5.12
N ILE A 422 -4.28 16.29 -4.82
CA ILE A 422 -3.18 16.51 -5.77
C ILE A 422 -3.20 15.41 -6.85
N PRO A 423 -3.11 15.77 -8.15
CA PRO A 423 -3.03 14.78 -9.22
C PRO A 423 -1.90 13.78 -9.00
N ALA A 424 -2.18 12.49 -9.23
CA ALA A 424 -1.23 11.40 -8.99
C ALA A 424 0.13 11.61 -9.68
N SER A 425 0.13 12.19 -10.89
CA SER A 425 1.36 12.51 -11.63
C SER A 425 2.24 13.53 -10.92
N VAL A 426 1.64 14.58 -10.36
CA VAL A 426 2.35 15.64 -9.63
C VAL A 426 2.87 15.11 -8.29
N SER A 427 2.01 14.38 -7.55
CA SER A 427 2.40 13.78 -6.28
C SER A 427 3.55 12.78 -6.45
N ASN A 428 3.47 11.91 -7.46
CA ASN A 428 4.54 10.97 -7.80
C ASN A 428 5.81 11.66 -8.28
N TRP A 429 5.72 12.76 -9.01
CA TRP A 429 6.90 13.52 -9.42
C TRP A 429 7.61 14.13 -8.20
N LEU A 430 6.88 14.80 -7.30
CA LEU A 430 7.43 15.36 -6.06
C LEU A 430 8.09 14.27 -5.20
N ALA A 431 7.43 13.13 -5.04
CA ALA A 431 7.94 11.99 -4.28
C ALA A 431 9.13 11.26 -4.95
N ARG A 432 9.52 11.63 -6.17
CA ARG A 432 10.74 11.13 -6.84
C ARG A 432 11.94 12.06 -6.69
N VAL A 433 11.72 13.37 -6.74
CA VAL A 433 12.81 14.35 -6.90
C VAL A 433 13.11 15.12 -5.62
N THR A 434 12.16 15.25 -4.71
CA THR A 434 12.35 16.05 -3.50
C THR A 434 12.95 15.21 -2.36
N PRO A 435 13.62 15.83 -1.39
CA PRO A 435 14.03 15.18 -0.15
C PRO A 435 12.91 14.43 0.60
N GLY A 436 11.64 14.80 0.38
CA GLY A 436 10.47 14.08 0.90
C GLY A 436 10.35 12.64 0.40
N ALA A 437 11.03 12.26 -0.68
CA ALA A 437 11.12 10.89 -1.17
C ALA A 437 11.65 9.90 -0.12
N ALA A 438 12.41 10.37 0.87
CA ALA A 438 12.96 9.53 1.94
C ALA A 438 11.89 8.84 2.79
N PHE A 439 10.67 9.40 2.87
CA PHE A 439 9.56 8.76 3.60
C PHE A 439 9.11 7.43 2.97
N ALA A 440 9.56 7.09 1.76
CA ALA A 440 9.40 5.75 1.18
C ALA A 440 9.97 4.63 2.07
N VAL A 441 10.89 4.93 3.00
CA VAL A 441 11.37 3.95 3.99
C VAL A 441 10.27 3.43 4.91
N GLN A 442 9.20 4.21 5.10
CA GLN A 442 8.04 3.87 5.93
C GLN A 442 6.88 3.24 5.16
N GLN A 443 6.99 3.08 3.83
CA GLN A 443 5.98 2.38 3.05
C GLN A 443 5.91 0.91 3.50
N THR A 444 4.70 0.39 3.70
CA THR A 444 4.46 -1.03 4.03
C THR A 444 3.59 -1.75 3.00
N LEU A 445 2.77 -0.98 2.26
CA LEU A 445 1.84 -1.53 1.30
C LEU A 445 2.52 -1.87 -0.02
N VAL A 446 1.99 -2.89 -0.70
CA VAL A 446 2.47 -3.38 -1.99
C VAL A 446 1.35 -3.24 -3.01
N PRO A 447 1.61 -2.65 -4.19
CA PRO A 447 0.62 -2.57 -5.24
C PRO A 447 0.39 -3.93 -5.90
N TYR A 448 -0.87 -4.22 -6.27
CA TYR A 448 -1.26 -5.42 -7.01
C TYR A 448 -1.75 -5.03 -8.39
N HIS A 449 -1.24 -5.67 -9.45
CA HIS A 449 -1.62 -5.31 -10.82
C HIS A 449 -3.08 -5.64 -11.12
N GLN A 450 -3.65 -6.65 -10.43
CA GLN A 450 -5.05 -7.06 -10.56
C GLN A 450 -6.04 -6.20 -9.73
N VAL A 451 -5.56 -5.14 -9.09
CA VAL A 451 -6.39 -4.23 -8.27
C VAL A 451 -6.28 -2.81 -8.80
N ALA A 452 -7.42 -2.25 -9.21
CA ALA A 452 -7.53 -0.84 -9.52
C ALA A 452 -7.60 -0.03 -8.21
N SER A 453 -6.63 0.86 -7.98
CA SER A 453 -6.55 1.71 -6.79
C SER A 453 -5.74 2.97 -7.07
N ASN A 454 -5.90 3.99 -6.24
CA ASN A 454 -5.08 5.20 -6.26
C ASN A 454 -3.70 4.91 -5.65
N TYR A 455 -2.77 4.45 -6.47
CA TYR A 455 -1.38 4.24 -6.06
C TYR A 455 -0.59 5.56 -5.98
N THR A 456 -0.85 6.33 -4.92
CA THR A 456 -0.18 7.60 -4.62
C THR A 456 0.43 7.61 -3.21
N PRO A 457 1.37 8.53 -2.91
CA PRO A 457 1.97 8.67 -1.59
C PRO A 457 0.94 8.91 -0.47
N TYR A 458 -0.16 9.62 -0.77
CA TYR A 458 -1.26 9.81 0.18
C TYR A 458 -1.82 8.48 0.71
N TYR A 459 -1.96 7.48 -0.17
CA TYR A 459 -2.43 6.15 0.19
C TYR A 459 -1.30 5.20 0.64
N GLY A 460 -0.09 5.73 0.89
CA GLY A 460 1.07 4.96 1.36
C GLY A 460 1.91 4.31 0.26
N TYR A 461 1.66 4.63 -1.02
CA TYR A 461 2.41 4.09 -2.15
C TYR A 461 3.41 5.11 -2.70
N TYR A 462 4.69 4.89 -2.44
CA TYR A 462 5.74 5.73 -3.00
C TYR A 462 6.17 5.19 -4.37
N PRO A 463 6.48 6.09 -5.33
CA PRO A 463 6.92 5.70 -6.67
C PRO A 463 8.36 5.16 -6.69
N LEU A 464 9.13 5.35 -5.62
CA LEU A 464 10.48 4.83 -5.46
C LEU A 464 10.49 3.72 -4.42
N ALA A 465 11.34 2.71 -4.64
CA ALA A 465 11.62 1.71 -3.62
C ALA A 465 12.16 2.41 -2.35
N PRO A 466 11.91 1.86 -1.15
CA PRO A 466 12.27 2.46 0.13
C PRO A 466 13.67 3.08 0.20
N TRP A 467 14.69 2.31 -0.16
CA TRP A 467 16.08 2.77 -0.14
C TRP A 467 16.44 3.71 -1.28
N ALA A 468 15.76 3.62 -2.42
CA ALA A 468 15.94 4.57 -3.52
C ALA A 468 15.37 5.95 -3.14
N GLY A 469 14.22 6.00 -2.47
CA GLY A 469 13.68 7.23 -1.90
C GLY A 469 14.61 7.85 -0.86
N PHE A 470 15.16 7.03 0.05
CA PHE A 470 16.19 7.48 0.99
C PHE A 470 17.44 8.05 0.30
N ALA A 471 17.90 7.41 -0.79
CA ALA A 471 19.07 7.85 -1.54
C ALA A 471 18.91 9.27 -2.11
N VAL A 472 17.68 9.71 -2.40
CA VAL A 472 17.40 11.10 -2.82
C VAL A 472 17.83 12.08 -1.72
N LEU A 473 17.31 11.92 -0.50
CA LEU A 473 17.69 12.77 0.65
C LEU A 473 19.19 12.68 0.95
N ALA A 474 19.76 11.47 0.90
CA ALA A 474 21.19 11.27 1.08
C ALA A 474 22.01 12.02 0.02
N GLY A 475 21.56 12.05 -1.24
CA GLY A 475 22.18 12.83 -2.32
C GLY A 475 22.19 14.33 -2.01
N TYR A 476 21.06 14.90 -1.57
CA TYR A 476 20.98 16.30 -1.13
C TYR A 476 21.91 16.59 0.06
N ALA A 477 21.96 15.69 1.05
CA ALA A 477 22.83 15.82 2.22
C ALA A 477 24.32 15.78 1.83
N VAL A 478 24.73 14.83 0.96
CA VAL A 478 26.12 14.72 0.51
C VAL A 478 26.52 15.92 -0.35
N ALA A 479 25.68 16.35 -1.29
CA ALA A 479 25.94 17.50 -2.15
C ALA A 479 26.06 18.79 -1.33
N SER A 480 25.15 19.03 -0.39
CA SER A 480 25.21 20.20 0.50
C SER A 480 26.41 20.15 1.46
N LEU A 481 26.77 18.98 1.99
CA LEU A 481 27.95 18.81 2.84
C LEU A 481 29.24 19.09 2.07
N ALA A 482 29.33 18.63 0.81
CA ALA A 482 30.45 18.93 -0.08
C ALA A 482 30.55 20.43 -0.40
N ALA A 483 29.43 21.07 -0.74
CA ALA A 483 29.37 22.51 -0.97
C ALA A 483 29.78 23.31 0.29
N ALA A 484 29.27 22.92 1.47
CA ALA A 484 29.65 23.51 2.75
C ALA A 484 31.16 23.38 3.02
N ALA A 485 31.73 22.19 2.80
CA ALA A 485 33.16 21.94 2.97
C ALA A 485 34.04 22.77 2.02
N LEU A 486 33.60 22.97 0.77
CA LEU A 486 34.28 23.82 -0.20
C LEU A 486 34.22 25.30 0.18
N LEU A 487 33.05 25.78 0.62
CA LEU A 487 32.87 27.17 1.04
C LEU A 487 33.66 27.50 2.31
N LEU A 488 33.76 26.57 3.27
CA LEU A 488 34.61 26.70 4.46
C LEU A 488 36.10 26.84 4.15
N ARG A 489 36.56 26.29 3.01
CA ARG A 489 37.94 26.43 2.55
C ARG A 489 38.20 27.77 1.87
N ARG A 490 37.21 28.29 1.15
CA ARG A 490 37.35 29.50 0.33
C ARG A 490 37.01 30.78 1.06
N ARG A 491 36.05 30.73 1.98
CA ARG A 491 35.65 31.88 2.78
C ARG A 491 36.45 31.89 4.07
N ASP A 492 37.06 33.03 4.38
CA ASP A 492 37.52 33.23 5.75
C ASP A 492 36.34 33.22 6.72
N ALA A 493 36.64 32.73 7.93
CA ALA A 493 35.65 32.52 8.97
C ALA A 493 35.12 33.86 9.45
#